data_AF-A0A377M883-F1
#
_entry.id   AF-A0A377M883-F1
#
_cell.length_a   1.000
_cell.length_b   1.000
_cell.length_c   1.000
_cell.angle_alpha   90.00
_cell.angle_beta   90.00
_cell.angle_gamma   90.00
#
_symmetry.space_group_name_H-M   'P 1'
#
loop_
_entity.id
_entity.type
_entity.pdbx_description
1 polymer ?
#
loop_
_entity_poly.entity_id
_entity_poly.type
_entity_poly.pdbx_seq_one_letter_code
_entity_poly.pdbx_strand_id
1 'polypeptide(L)'
;MLKGSLLLSRILYQQQQTLPSADELENMTNRIADLRLEQFDVNQQRDALFQSDTFVAKIEEGHSSEVNPEVHDALLLVVDMRRELLDQLNKQLGNQLMMAINLQINQQQLVSVSKSLQEILTQQIFWVNSNKPMDWTGLNPSPKR
;
A
#
# COMPACT_ATOMS: atom_id res chain seq x y z
N MET A 1 -26.83 -36.37 5.98
CA MET A 1 -26.69 -34.93 5.71
C MET A 1 -25.21 -34.46 5.68
N LEU A 2 -24.27 -35.30 5.23
CA LEU A 2 -22.82 -35.04 5.33
C LEU A 2 -22.19 -34.35 4.10
N LYS A 3 -22.89 -34.28 2.96
CA LYS A 3 -22.38 -33.66 1.72
C LYS A 3 -22.35 -32.13 1.79
N GLY A 4 -23.25 -31.50 2.55
CA GLY A 4 -23.30 -30.04 2.71
C GLY A 4 -22.09 -29.47 3.47
N SER A 5 -21.52 -30.24 4.40
CA SER A 5 -20.35 -29.83 5.19
C SER A 5 -19.03 -29.92 4.40
N LEU A 6 -18.87 -30.92 3.53
CA LEU A 6 -17.62 -31.14 2.78
C LEU A 6 -17.47 -30.18 1.59
N LEU A 7 -18.60 -29.81 0.97
CA LEU A 7 -18.62 -28.83 -0.12
C LEU A 7 -18.42 -27.41 0.42
N LEU A 8 -19.02 -27.12 1.59
CA LEU A 8 -18.77 -25.87 2.30
C LEU A 8 -17.30 -25.78 2.74
N SER A 9 -16.71 -26.82 3.34
CA SER A 9 -15.28 -26.78 3.71
C SER A 9 -14.36 -26.59 2.49
N ARG A 10 -14.67 -27.20 1.34
CA ARG A 10 -13.92 -26.96 0.10
C ARG A 10 -14.06 -25.53 -0.43
N ILE A 11 -15.26 -24.96 -0.41
CA ILE A 11 -15.49 -23.55 -0.81
C ILE A 11 -14.75 -22.59 0.12
N LEU A 12 -14.73 -22.89 1.43
CA LEU A 12 -14.03 -22.09 2.44
C LEU A 12 -12.50 -22.14 2.26
N TYR A 13 -11.93 -23.32 1.99
CA TYR A 13 -10.51 -23.46 1.65
C TYR A 13 -10.14 -22.72 0.35
N GLN A 14 -11.04 -22.71 -0.63
CA GLN A 14 -10.83 -22.02 -1.89
C GLN A 14 -10.89 -20.49 -1.73
N GLN A 15 -11.77 -19.98 -0.85
CA GLN A 15 -11.80 -18.56 -0.49
C GLN A 15 -10.56 -18.14 0.32
N GLN A 16 -10.03 -19.00 1.19
CA GLN A 16 -8.80 -18.74 1.95
C GLN A 16 -7.59 -18.51 1.04
N GLN A 17 -7.51 -19.19 -0.11
CA GLN A 17 -6.40 -19.05 -1.07
C GLN A 17 -6.46 -17.75 -1.89
N THR A 18 -7.58 -17.03 -1.88
CA THR A 18 -7.75 -15.75 -2.60
C THR A 18 -7.53 -14.52 -1.73
N LEU A 19 -7.14 -14.70 -0.46
CA LEU A 19 -6.99 -13.61 0.49
C LEU A 19 -5.63 -12.92 0.31
N PRO A 20 -5.58 -11.58 0.42
CA PRO A 20 -4.36 -10.81 0.20
C PRO A 20 -3.26 -11.20 1.19
N SER A 21 -2.04 -11.29 0.68
CA SER A 21 -0.86 -11.82 1.39
C SER A 21 -0.07 -10.69 2.05
N ALA A 22 0.71 -11.02 3.09
CA ALA A 22 1.54 -10.07 3.81
C ALA A 22 2.56 -9.32 2.90
N ASP A 23 2.98 -9.95 1.80
CA ASP A 23 3.93 -9.39 0.82
C ASP A 23 3.39 -8.11 0.14
N GLU A 24 2.07 -8.00 -0.05
CA GLU A 24 1.46 -6.79 -0.64
C GLU A 24 1.54 -5.58 0.30
N LEU A 25 1.49 -5.83 1.61
CA LEU A 25 1.62 -4.80 2.66
C LEU A 25 3.06 -4.29 2.80
N GLU A 26 4.05 -5.18 2.69
CA GLU A 26 5.47 -4.79 2.71
C GLU A 26 5.81 -3.90 1.52
N ASN A 27 5.32 -4.27 0.32
CA ASN A 27 5.48 -3.47 -0.89
C ASN A 27 4.88 -2.06 -0.73
N MET A 28 3.69 -1.95 -0.13
CA MET A 28 3.06 -0.65 0.13
C MET A 28 3.88 0.23 1.08
N THR A 29 4.49 -0.38 2.10
CA THR A 29 5.31 0.33 3.08
C THR A 29 6.56 0.94 2.41
N ASN A 30 7.23 0.17 1.56
CA ASN A 30 8.39 0.66 0.81
C ASN A 30 8.01 1.82 -0.11
N ARG A 31 6.89 1.71 -0.82
CA ARG A 31 6.41 2.76 -1.72
C ARG A 31 6.05 4.05 -1.01
N ILE A 32 5.54 3.98 0.23
CA ILE A 32 5.31 5.18 1.06
C ILE A 32 6.66 5.82 1.46
N ALA A 33 7.68 5.02 1.77
CA ALA A 33 9.01 5.52 2.10
C ALA A 33 9.66 6.22 0.90
N ASP A 34 9.54 5.64 -0.30
CA ASP A 34 10.05 6.25 -1.54
C ASP A 34 9.37 7.60 -1.81
N LEU A 35 8.04 7.68 -1.69
CA LEU A 35 7.30 8.94 -1.85
C LEU A 35 7.71 10.01 -0.82
N ARG A 36 8.04 9.61 0.42
CA ARG A 36 8.56 10.53 1.44
C ARG A 36 9.93 11.08 1.06
N LEU A 37 10.80 10.25 0.50
CA LEU A 37 12.12 10.66 0.04
C LEU A 37 12.02 11.63 -1.14
N GLU A 38 11.20 11.32 -2.14
CA GLU A 38 10.93 12.23 -3.26
C GLU A 38 10.36 13.56 -2.78
N GLN A 39 9.42 13.53 -1.83
CA GLN A 39 8.87 14.75 -1.23
C GLN A 39 9.95 15.58 -0.51
N PHE A 40 10.90 14.94 0.18
CA PHE A 40 12.02 15.61 0.82
C PHE A 40 12.94 16.29 -0.20
N ASP A 41 13.29 15.61 -1.28
CA ASP A 41 14.14 16.15 -2.34
C ASP A 41 13.49 17.33 -3.07
N VAL A 42 12.18 17.24 -3.36
CA VAL A 42 11.42 18.34 -3.97
C VAL A 42 11.40 19.57 -3.04
N ASN A 43 11.22 19.37 -1.74
CA ASN A 43 11.28 20.46 -0.77
C ASN A 43 12.67 21.12 -0.74
N GLN A 44 13.76 20.34 -0.76
CA GLN A 44 15.11 20.90 -0.83
C GLN A 44 15.33 21.73 -2.09
N GLN A 45 14.89 21.24 -3.25
CA GLN A 45 15.01 21.98 -4.51
C GLN A 45 14.22 23.29 -4.47
N ARG A 46 13.03 23.27 -3.87
CA ARG A 46 12.20 24.47 -3.72
C ARG A 46 12.86 25.49 -2.79
N ASP A 47 13.43 25.04 -1.68
CA ASP A 47 14.11 25.91 -0.72
C ASP A 47 15.36 26.55 -1.34
N ALA A 48 16.09 25.81 -2.18
CA ALA A 48 17.22 26.34 -2.95
C ALA A 48 16.81 27.43 -3.96
N LEU A 49 15.59 27.34 -4.49
CA LEU A 49 15.03 28.32 -5.43
C LEU A 49 14.25 29.44 -4.73
N PHE A 50 14.19 29.46 -3.39
CA PHE A 50 13.46 30.49 -2.66
C PHE A 50 14.07 31.90 -2.84
N GLN A 51 15.38 31.96 -3.09
CA GLN A 51 16.11 33.18 -3.40
C GLN A 51 16.45 33.24 -4.90
N SER A 52 15.43 33.37 -5.75
CA SER A 52 15.54 33.38 -7.22
C SER A 52 16.66 34.28 -7.74
N ASP A 53 16.79 35.50 -7.21
CA ASP A 53 17.83 36.45 -7.63
C ASP A 53 19.24 35.93 -7.34
N THR A 54 19.47 35.34 -6.17
CA THR A 54 20.78 34.77 -5.81
C THR A 54 21.11 33.52 -6.62
N PHE A 55 20.08 32.76 -6.98
CA PHE A 55 20.22 31.57 -7.81
C PHE A 55 20.58 31.95 -9.25
N VAL A 56 19.90 32.94 -9.83
CA VAL A 56 20.22 33.48 -11.16
C VAL A 56 21.60 34.13 -11.15
N ALA A 57 21.94 34.95 -10.15
CA ALA A 57 23.27 35.56 -10.03
C ALA A 57 24.40 34.52 -10.00
N LYS A 58 24.18 33.36 -9.36
CA LYS A 58 25.13 32.25 -9.35
C LYS A 58 25.27 31.54 -10.71
N ILE A 59 24.22 31.52 -11.52
CA ILE A 59 24.26 30.99 -12.89
C ILE A 59 25.01 31.96 -13.82
N GLU A 60 24.82 33.25 -13.60
CA GLU A 60 25.49 34.32 -14.35
C GLU A 60 26.96 34.49 -13.96
N GLU A 61 27.35 33.99 -12.78
CA GLU A 61 28.74 33.93 -12.32
C GLU A 61 29.59 33.07 -13.28
N GLY A 62 30.37 33.74 -14.13
CA GLY A 62 31.20 33.11 -15.17
C GLY A 62 30.74 33.38 -16.60
N HIS A 63 29.54 33.94 -16.81
CA HIS A 63 28.97 34.27 -18.12
C HIS A 63 28.74 35.79 -18.33
N SER A 64 29.39 36.63 -17.52
CA SER A 64 29.15 38.08 -17.45
C SER A 64 29.35 38.85 -18.77
N SER A 65 29.99 38.24 -19.79
CA SER A 65 30.14 38.80 -21.14
C SER A 65 29.01 38.45 -22.12
N GLU A 66 28.15 37.48 -21.79
CA GLU A 66 27.06 36.98 -22.65
C GLU A 66 25.66 37.26 -22.08
N VAL A 67 25.57 37.68 -20.82
CA VAL A 67 24.30 37.99 -20.15
C VAL A 67 23.90 39.44 -20.46
N ASN A 68 22.86 39.61 -21.26
CA ASN A 68 22.15 40.89 -21.38
C ASN A 68 20.97 40.95 -20.38
N PRO A 69 20.37 42.13 -20.15
CA PRO A 69 19.21 42.28 -19.27
C PRO A 69 17.99 41.41 -19.65
N GLU A 70 17.72 41.20 -20.95
CA GLU A 70 16.64 40.32 -21.41
C GLU A 70 16.91 38.84 -21.09
N VAL A 71 18.18 38.41 -21.11
CA VAL A 71 18.58 37.05 -20.71
C VAL A 71 18.39 36.87 -19.20
N HIS A 72 18.77 37.87 -18.41
CA HIS A 72 18.53 37.88 -16.96
C HIS A 72 17.03 37.77 -16.64
N ASP A 73 16.19 38.59 -17.28
CA ASP A 73 14.74 38.56 -17.11
C ASP A 73 14.14 37.21 -17.53
N ALA A 74 14.63 36.60 -18.61
CA ALA A 74 14.22 35.27 -19.04
C ALA A 74 14.62 34.18 -18.04
N LEU A 75 15.81 34.26 -17.44
CA LEU A 75 16.27 33.32 -16.40
C LEU A 75 15.42 33.42 -15.14
N LEU A 76 15.06 34.62 -14.70
CA LEU A 76 14.14 34.82 -13.58
C LEU A 76 12.78 34.18 -13.86
N LEU A 77 12.21 34.39 -15.05
CA LEU A 77 10.94 33.78 -15.45
C LEU A 77 11.02 32.24 -15.43
N VAL A 78 12.11 31.65 -15.92
CA VAL A 78 12.32 30.19 -15.89
C VAL A 78 12.43 29.67 -14.46
N VAL A 79 13.13 30.39 -13.58
CA VAL A 79 13.25 30.02 -12.15
C VAL A 79 11.90 30.08 -11.46
N ASP A 80 11.09 31.10 -11.74
CA ASP A 80 9.74 31.23 -11.20
C ASP A 80 8.81 30.11 -11.68
N MET A 81 8.83 29.79 -12.98
CA MET A 81 8.09 28.66 -13.53
C MET A 81 8.54 27.33 -12.89
N ARG A 82 9.85 27.14 -12.71
CA ARG A 82 10.38 25.94 -12.05
C ARG A 82 9.90 25.82 -10.61
N ARG A 83 9.88 26.93 -9.88
CA ARG A 83 9.37 26.97 -8.51
C ARG A 83 7.88 26.61 -8.46
N GLU A 84 7.07 27.16 -9.36
CA GLU A 84 5.64 26.83 -9.43
C GLU A 84 5.43 25.34 -9.73
N LEU A 85 6.18 24.79 -10.69
CA LEU A 85 6.13 23.37 -11.02
C LEU A 85 6.52 22.48 -9.85
N LEU A 86 7.56 22.86 -9.09
CA LEU A 86 7.95 22.14 -7.86
C LEU A 86 6.88 22.23 -6.78
N ASP A 87 6.19 23.37 -6.63
CA ASP A 87 5.06 23.49 -5.71
C ASP A 87 3.87 22.62 -6.12
N GLN A 88 3.57 22.56 -7.42
CA GLN A 88 2.54 21.66 -7.95
C GLN A 88 2.93 20.19 -7.73
N LEU A 89 4.18 19.82 -8.01
CA LEU A 89 4.70 18.47 -7.79
C LEU A 89 4.62 18.07 -6.31
N ASN A 90 5.04 18.95 -5.40
CA ASN A 90 4.97 18.69 -3.95
C ASN A 90 3.53 18.43 -3.48
N LYS A 91 2.56 19.20 -3.99
CA LYS A 91 1.13 18.96 -3.72
C LYS A 91 0.67 17.60 -4.27
N GLN A 92 1.08 17.23 -5.48
CA GLN A 92 0.76 15.92 -6.07
C GLN A 92 1.36 14.77 -5.27
N LEU A 93 2.63 14.86 -4.88
CA LEU A 93 3.29 13.87 -4.02
C LEU A 93 2.58 13.74 -2.68
N GLY A 94 2.16 14.85 -2.05
CA GLY A 94 1.37 14.84 -0.82
C GLY A 94 0.03 14.10 -0.98
N ASN A 95 -0.68 14.32 -2.09
CA ASN A 95 -1.93 13.61 -2.40
C ASN A 95 -1.70 12.12 -2.63
N GLN A 96 -0.67 11.75 -3.39
CA GLN A 96 -0.30 10.36 -3.65
C GLN A 96 0.08 9.64 -2.35
N LEU A 97 0.83 10.30 -1.48
CA LEU A 97 1.21 9.78 -0.18
C LEU A 97 0.01 9.54 0.72
N MET A 98 -0.95 10.47 0.76
CA MET A 98 -2.20 10.29 1.49
C MET A 98 -2.98 9.08 0.97
N MET A 99 -3.08 8.93 -0.36
CA MET A 99 -3.75 7.80 -0.99
C MET A 99 -3.04 6.46 -0.68
N ALA A 100 -1.71 6.44 -0.71
CA ALA A 100 -0.91 5.25 -0.40
C ALA A 100 -1.08 4.83 1.08
N ILE A 101 -1.07 5.78 2.01
CA ILE A 101 -1.35 5.52 3.43
C ILE A 101 -2.77 4.96 3.61
N ASN A 102 -3.78 5.57 2.99
CA ASN A 102 -5.16 5.08 3.08
C ASN A 102 -5.28 3.66 2.53
N LEU A 103 -4.61 3.36 1.42
CA LEU A 103 -4.59 2.03 0.83
C LEU A 103 -3.91 1.02 1.76
N GLN A 104 -2.79 1.39 2.39
CA GLN A 104 -2.11 0.55 3.38
C GLN A 104 -3.03 0.24 4.57
N ILE A 105 -3.72 1.23 5.12
CA ILE A 105 -4.69 1.05 6.21
C ILE A 105 -5.81 0.10 5.79
N ASN A 106 -6.39 0.32 4.60
CA ASN A 106 -7.44 -0.55 4.06
C ASN A 106 -6.96 -1.99 3.88
N GLN A 107 -5.73 -2.19 3.40
CA GLN A 107 -5.12 -3.52 3.29
C GLN A 107 -4.90 -4.16 4.67
N GLN A 108 -4.42 -3.41 5.67
CA GLN A 108 -4.26 -3.93 7.04
C GLN A 108 -5.60 -4.37 7.63
N GLN A 109 -6.66 -3.60 7.42
CA GLN A 109 -8.02 -3.96 7.83
C GLN A 109 -8.51 -5.22 7.11
N LEU A 110 -8.32 -5.29 5.79
CA LEU A 110 -8.71 -6.45 4.98
C LEU A 110 -7.98 -7.72 5.44
N VAL A 111 -6.67 -7.64 5.71
CA VAL A 111 -5.88 -8.76 6.25
C VAL A 111 -6.35 -9.16 7.64
N SER A 112 -6.72 -8.21 8.50
CA SER A 112 -7.27 -8.50 9.83
C SER A 112 -8.60 -9.25 9.74
N VAL A 113 -9.53 -8.75 8.92
CA VAL A 113 -10.84 -9.39 8.68
C VAL A 113 -10.66 -10.78 8.09
N SER A 114 -9.76 -10.90 7.10
CA SER A 114 -9.37 -12.17 6.48
C SER A 114 -8.90 -13.21 7.51
N LYS A 115 -7.99 -12.83 8.42
CA LYS A 115 -7.51 -13.71 9.49
C LYS A 115 -8.63 -14.12 10.44
N SER A 116 -9.49 -13.18 10.84
CA SER A 116 -10.64 -13.47 11.71
C SER A 116 -11.61 -14.46 11.05
N LEU A 117 -11.90 -14.30 9.76
CA LEU A 117 -12.70 -15.27 9.01
C LEU A 117 -12.01 -16.63 8.99
N GLN A 118 -10.72 -16.71 8.66
CA GLN A 118 -9.97 -17.96 8.66
C GLN A 118 -10.02 -18.68 10.02
N GLU A 119 -9.91 -17.95 11.13
CA GLU A 119 -10.03 -18.50 12.48
C GLU A 119 -11.43 -19.10 12.73
N ILE A 120 -12.49 -18.36 12.40
CA ILE A 120 -13.89 -18.83 12.53
C ILE A 120 -14.10 -20.10 11.70
N LEU A 121 -13.63 -20.12 10.46
CA LEU A 121 -13.76 -21.26 9.56
C LEU A 121 -13.00 -22.49 10.09
N THR A 122 -11.79 -22.28 10.63
CA THR A 122 -10.98 -23.35 11.24
C THR A 122 -11.71 -23.95 12.44
N GLN A 123 -12.26 -23.11 13.31
CA GLN A 123 -13.07 -23.55 14.44
C GLN A 123 -14.29 -24.33 13.96
N GLN A 124 -15.04 -23.83 12.97
CA GLN A 124 -16.22 -24.51 12.46
C GLN A 124 -15.89 -25.88 11.84
N ILE A 125 -14.78 -26.00 11.10
CA ILE A 125 -14.30 -27.29 10.56
C ILE A 125 -13.96 -28.26 11.70
N PHE A 126 -13.30 -27.79 12.76
CA PHE A 126 -12.98 -28.60 13.93
C PHE A 126 -14.25 -29.13 14.62
N TRP A 127 -15.21 -28.25 14.90
CA TRP A 127 -16.48 -28.63 15.53
C TRP A 127 -17.29 -29.61 14.69
N VAL A 128 -17.33 -29.43 13.36
CA VAL A 128 -18.07 -30.33 12.47
C VAL A 128 -17.39 -31.70 12.31
N ASN A 129 -16.05 -31.76 12.32
CA ASN A 129 -15.33 -33.04 12.31
C ASN A 129 -15.38 -33.75 13.67
N SER A 130 -15.39 -33.01 14.78
CA SER A 130 -15.46 -33.54 16.14
C SER A 130 -16.84 -34.07 16.54
N ASN A 131 -17.92 -33.65 15.85
CA ASN A 131 -19.28 -34.13 16.08
C ASN A 131 -19.69 -35.31 15.18
N LYS A 132 -18.73 -36.04 14.61
CA LYS A 132 -19.03 -37.32 13.95
C LYS A 132 -19.70 -38.24 14.99
N PRO A 133 -20.95 -38.69 14.76
CA PRO A 133 -21.59 -39.62 15.68
C PRO A 133 -20.68 -40.83 15.80
N MET A 134 -20.38 -41.22 17.04
CA MET A 134 -19.66 -42.44 17.38
C MET A 134 -20.21 -43.58 16.50
N ASP A 135 -19.35 -44.20 15.70
CA ASP A 135 -19.76 -45.27 14.80
C ASP A 135 -20.07 -46.53 15.63
N TRP A 136 -21.34 -46.69 16.03
CA TRP A 136 -21.82 -47.83 16.81
C TRP A 136 -21.99 -49.11 15.97
N THR A 137 -21.41 -49.20 14.78
CA THR A 137 -21.52 -50.40 13.90
C THR A 137 -20.77 -51.63 14.43
N GLY A 138 -20.07 -51.54 15.56
CA GLY A 138 -19.36 -52.65 16.21
C GLY A 138 -20.07 -53.32 17.40
N LEU A 139 -21.24 -52.84 17.86
CA LEU A 139 -21.94 -53.43 19.02
C LEU A 139 -23.08 -54.36 18.58
N ASN A 140 -22.72 -55.47 17.94
CA ASN A 140 -23.55 -56.66 17.92
C ASN A 140 -22.68 -57.87 18.22
N PRO A 141 -22.88 -58.50 19.37
CA PRO A 141 -23.10 -59.93 19.32
C PRO A 141 -24.39 -60.25 20.07
N SER A 142 -25.41 -60.64 19.32
CA SER A 142 -26.50 -61.45 19.85
C SER A 142 -25.94 -62.80 20.29
N PRO A 143 -26.29 -63.35 21.47
CA PRO A 143 -26.43 -64.78 21.62
C PRO A 143 -27.92 -65.11 21.73
N LYS A 144 -28.40 -65.88 20.75
CA LYS A 144 -29.69 -66.56 20.81
C LYS A 144 -29.71 -67.51 22.01
N ARG A 145 -30.76 -67.45 22.84
CA ARG A 145 -31.47 -68.61 23.39
C ARG A 145 -32.93 -68.26 23.59
#